data_AF-A0A845FR23-F1
#
_entry.id   AF-A0A845FR23-F1
#
_cell.length_a   1.000
_cell.length_b   1.000
_cell.length_c   1.000
_cell.angle_alpha   90.00
_cell.angle_beta   90.00
_cell.angle_gamma   90.00
#
_symmetry.space_group_name_H-M   'P 1'
#
loop_
_entity.id
_entity.type
_entity.pdbx_description
1 polymer ?
#
loop_
_entity_poly.entity_id
_entity_poly.type
_entity_poly.pdbx_seq_one_letter_code
_entity_poly.pdbx_strand_id
1 'polypeptide(L)'
;MHLISSPAAVRQLSSSLVMGGNCGYRIEGDRVIVTIDEIANNRDVANISGTLSLELWALSQPWQGGDFNGLAVAATQVGQLTGQHCLRGCHYDLNFFAPLTGSWHLCLMLREWDGAGYVTRDAVNFSTPYTAAIDERPEVEVSRRESSNVITVAFKESSADADAADPRELVPATAVKPSLEKAAQSEAGEKQKKSKQPGKPAGEWDQVLLLVNSASRSVLENIKGVSKKLARTIEDGRPYKSHEELLEIKGMGQKLLDKLAKHSKH
;
A
#
# COMPACT_ATOMS: atom_id res chain seq x y z
N MET A 1 -28.45 -11.31 4.27
CA MET A 1 -28.76 -11.14 5.72
C MET A 1 -27.77 -10.13 6.28
N HIS A 2 -28.22 -9.05 6.93
CA HIS A 2 -27.29 -8.06 7.48
C HIS A 2 -26.73 -8.53 8.83
N LEU A 3 -25.54 -9.14 8.81
CA LEU A 3 -24.80 -9.47 10.03
C LEU A 3 -24.26 -8.19 10.67
N ILE A 4 -25.00 -7.63 11.62
CA ILE A 4 -24.46 -6.67 12.59
C ILE A 4 -23.67 -7.47 13.64
N SER A 5 -22.52 -8.00 13.23
CA SER A 5 -21.53 -8.46 14.20
C SER A 5 -20.86 -7.22 14.79
N SER A 6 -20.99 -7.03 16.11
CA SER A 6 -20.05 -6.22 16.88
C SER A 6 -19.18 -7.21 17.66
N PRO A 7 -18.17 -7.82 17.01
CA PRO A 7 -17.30 -8.79 17.66
C PRO A 7 -16.53 -8.10 18.79
N ALA A 8 -16.33 -8.77 19.91
CA ALA A 8 -15.69 -8.18 21.08
C ALA A 8 -14.27 -7.71 20.71
N ALA A 9 -14.10 -6.40 20.71
CA ALA A 9 -12.88 -5.70 20.37
C ALA A 9 -11.84 -5.86 21.48
N VAL A 10 -10.82 -6.69 21.27
CA VAL A 10 -9.70 -6.86 22.22
C VAL A 10 -8.54 -5.97 21.78
N ARG A 11 -8.20 -5.00 22.63
CA ARG A 11 -7.24 -3.93 22.32
C ARG A 11 -5.91 -4.19 23.01
N GLN A 12 -4.83 -4.13 22.24
CA GLN A 12 -3.54 -4.75 22.62
C GLN A 12 -2.41 -3.76 22.93
N LEU A 13 -2.61 -2.45 22.74
CA LEU A 13 -1.57 -1.42 22.95
C LEU A 13 -2.04 -0.26 23.83
N SER A 14 -1.13 0.20 24.70
CA SER A 14 -1.20 1.51 25.36
C SER A 14 -0.19 2.46 24.70
N SER A 15 -0.62 3.18 23.65
CA SER A 15 0.18 4.25 23.05
C SER A 15 -0.52 5.61 23.20
N SER A 16 0.18 6.67 22.80
CA SER A 16 -0.37 8.03 22.76
C SER A 16 -1.22 8.32 21.53
N LEU A 17 -1.31 7.41 20.55
CA LEU A 17 -2.07 7.61 19.32
C LEU A 17 -3.02 6.43 19.09
N VAL A 18 -4.31 6.69 19.27
CA VAL A 18 -5.28 5.69 19.74
C VAL A 18 -6.56 5.62 18.91
N MET A 19 -7.16 4.42 18.88
CA MET A 19 -8.56 4.22 18.53
C MET A 19 -9.39 4.13 19.83
N GLY A 20 -10.31 5.08 20.02
CA GLY A 20 -11.16 5.22 21.19
C GLY A 20 -12.60 4.78 20.95
N GLY A 21 -13.29 4.43 22.03
CA GLY A 21 -14.68 3.94 22.00
C GLY A 21 -14.83 2.61 21.27
N ASN A 22 -15.95 2.44 20.57
CA ASN A 22 -16.24 1.24 19.79
C ASN A 22 -15.46 1.25 18.47
N CYS A 23 -14.94 0.10 18.09
CA CYS A 23 -14.34 -0.18 16.79
C CYS A 23 -15.06 -1.39 16.18
N GLY A 24 -15.41 -1.31 14.90
CA GLY A 24 -16.15 -2.37 14.22
C GLY A 24 -16.02 -2.30 12.71
N TYR A 25 -16.47 -3.36 12.04
CA TYR A 25 -16.47 -3.47 10.58
C TYR A 25 -17.72 -4.21 10.08
N ARG A 26 -18.08 -3.99 8.82
CA ARG A 26 -19.14 -4.70 8.11
C ARG A 26 -18.71 -4.95 6.67
N ILE A 27 -18.59 -6.21 6.27
CA ILE A 27 -18.26 -6.59 4.89
C ILE A 27 -19.56 -6.78 4.11
N GLU A 28 -19.67 -6.13 2.95
CA GLU A 28 -20.82 -6.17 2.06
C GLU A 28 -20.32 -6.36 0.62
N GLY A 29 -20.17 -7.62 0.19
CA GLY A 29 -19.61 -7.95 -1.13
C GLY A 29 -18.13 -7.59 -1.23
N ASP A 30 -17.80 -6.71 -2.19
CA ASP A 30 -16.47 -6.14 -2.42
C ASP A 30 -16.22 -4.83 -1.65
N ARG A 31 -17.10 -4.48 -0.70
CA ARG A 31 -16.97 -3.33 0.20
C ARG A 31 -16.78 -3.75 1.65
N VAL A 32 -16.07 -2.94 2.42
CA VAL A 32 -16.07 -3.01 3.89
C VAL A 32 -16.23 -1.61 4.48
N ILE A 33 -17.26 -1.47 5.31
CA ILE A 33 -17.53 -0.29 6.11
C ILE A 33 -16.81 -0.48 7.45
N VAL A 34 -15.87 0.40 7.78
CA VAL A 34 -15.17 0.44 9.07
C VAL A 34 -15.68 1.63 9.89
N THR A 35 -16.03 1.38 11.15
CA THR A 35 -16.56 2.39 12.09
C THR A 35 -15.69 2.47 13.34
N ILE A 36 -15.28 3.68 13.72
CA ILE A 36 -14.49 3.97 14.92
C ILE A 36 -15.08 5.22 15.60
N ASP A 37 -15.41 5.14 16.88
CA ASP A 37 -16.00 6.29 17.60
C ASP A 37 -15.03 7.49 17.70
N GLU A 38 -13.72 7.21 17.89
CA GLU A 38 -12.68 8.24 18.02
C GLU A 38 -11.32 7.77 17.48
N ILE A 39 -10.59 8.61 16.75
CA ILE A 39 -9.14 8.48 16.53
C ILE A 39 -8.47 9.70 17.17
N ALA A 40 -7.62 9.51 18.19
CA ALA A 40 -7.02 10.62 18.95
C ALA A 40 -5.49 10.56 19.01
N ASN A 41 -4.86 11.73 18.99
CA ASN A 41 -3.44 11.90 19.27
C ASN A 41 -3.28 12.59 20.64
N ASN A 42 -3.09 11.81 21.69
CA ASN A 42 -2.94 12.23 23.08
C ASN A 42 -1.48 12.59 23.44
N ARG A 43 -0.70 13.06 22.46
CA ARG A 43 0.62 13.68 22.67
C ARG A 43 0.46 15.19 22.86
N ASP A 44 1.48 15.82 23.44
CA ASP A 44 1.57 17.29 23.58
C ASP A 44 1.22 18.03 22.28
N VAL A 45 0.58 19.19 22.38
CA VAL A 45 -0.03 19.91 21.24
C VAL A 45 0.92 20.17 20.05
N ALA A 46 2.23 20.30 20.30
CA ALA A 46 3.25 20.48 19.25
C ALA A 46 3.66 19.18 18.53
N ASN A 47 3.28 18.01 19.03
CA ASN A 47 3.64 16.69 18.52
C ASN A 47 2.57 16.19 17.53
N ILE A 48 2.63 16.75 16.32
CA ILE A 48 1.84 16.29 15.17
C ILE A 48 2.27 14.87 14.81
N SER A 49 1.31 13.98 14.53
CA SER A 49 1.61 12.63 14.09
C SER A 49 2.30 12.60 12.72
N GLY A 50 2.98 11.50 12.42
CA GLY A 50 3.24 11.11 11.04
C GLY A 50 1.93 10.86 10.27
N THR A 51 2.02 10.60 8.97
CA THR A 51 0.85 10.20 8.18
C THR A 51 0.25 8.93 8.77
N LEU A 52 -1.03 8.97 9.08
CA LEU A 52 -1.78 7.85 9.64
C LEU A 52 -2.41 7.02 8.53
N SER A 53 -2.27 5.70 8.67
CA SER A 53 -2.88 4.67 7.85
C SER A 53 -3.79 3.84 8.75
N LEU A 54 -5.01 3.60 8.28
CA LEU A 54 -5.98 2.71 8.93
C LEU A 54 -6.14 1.47 8.05
N GLU A 55 -5.79 0.31 8.61
CA GLU A 55 -5.62 -0.93 7.84
C GLU A 55 -6.36 -2.09 8.52
N LEU A 56 -7.24 -2.76 7.79
CA LEU A 56 -7.86 -4.01 8.21
C LEU A 56 -7.02 -5.17 7.68
N TRP A 57 -6.48 -5.98 8.59
CA TRP A 57 -5.60 -7.11 8.29
C TRP A 57 -6.27 -8.44 8.58
N ALA A 58 -6.11 -9.41 7.67
CA ALA A 58 -6.42 -10.81 7.87
C ALA A 58 -5.14 -11.57 8.29
N LEU A 59 -5.15 -12.11 9.51
CA LEU A 59 -4.02 -12.78 10.15
C LEU A 59 -4.34 -14.26 10.44
N SER A 60 -3.32 -15.10 10.57
CA SER A 60 -3.48 -16.52 10.94
C SER A 60 -3.81 -16.75 12.42
N GLN A 61 -3.62 -15.73 13.27
CA GLN A 61 -3.89 -15.73 14.71
C GLN A 61 -4.18 -14.29 15.17
N PRO A 62 -4.85 -14.07 16.32
CA PRO A 62 -5.03 -12.73 16.89
C PRO A 62 -3.68 -12.07 17.16
N TRP A 63 -3.52 -10.80 16.81
CA TRP A 63 -2.27 -10.06 16.96
C TRP A 63 -1.92 -9.80 18.43
N GLN A 64 -0.70 -10.13 18.84
CA GLN A 64 -0.23 -10.02 20.22
C GLN A 64 0.71 -8.83 20.47
N GLY A 65 0.88 -7.94 19.49
CA GLY A 65 1.95 -6.94 19.46
C GLY A 65 3.12 -7.36 18.58
N GLY A 66 4.00 -6.40 18.24
CA GLY A 66 5.18 -6.64 17.41
C GLY A 66 4.88 -6.93 15.93
N ASP A 67 5.84 -7.55 15.24
CA ASP A 67 5.74 -7.89 13.83
C ASP A 67 4.64 -8.92 13.55
N PHE A 68 4.12 -8.92 12.32
CA PHE A 68 3.04 -9.80 11.90
C PHE A 68 3.15 -10.15 10.41
N ASN A 69 2.42 -11.19 9.99
CA ASN A 69 2.29 -11.62 8.61
C ASN A 69 0.81 -11.94 8.33
N GLY A 70 0.32 -11.55 7.16
CA GLY A 70 -1.08 -11.66 6.76
C GLY A 70 -1.35 -10.85 5.49
N LEU A 71 -2.63 -10.60 5.21
CA LEU A 71 -3.08 -9.81 4.06
C LEU A 71 -3.78 -8.53 4.54
N ALA A 72 -3.41 -7.38 3.99
CA ALA A 72 -4.21 -6.16 4.13
C ALA A 72 -5.46 -6.29 3.26
N VAL A 73 -6.62 -6.49 3.88
CA VAL A 73 -7.91 -6.73 3.18
C VAL A 73 -8.68 -5.44 2.92
N ALA A 74 -8.36 -4.35 3.64
CA ALA A 74 -8.73 -2.98 3.28
C ALA A 74 -7.76 -1.98 3.94
N ALA A 75 -7.56 -0.82 3.31
CA ALA A 75 -6.68 0.22 3.84
C ALA A 75 -7.12 1.61 3.38
N THR A 76 -6.84 2.64 4.19
CA THR A 76 -6.97 4.06 3.80
C THR A 76 -5.99 4.95 4.56
N GLN A 77 -5.59 6.07 3.95
CA GLN A 77 -4.81 7.11 4.63
C GLN A 77 -5.76 8.10 5.30
N VAL A 78 -5.56 8.32 6.59
CA VAL A 78 -6.33 9.27 7.41
C VAL A 78 -5.71 10.67 7.41
N GLY A 79 -4.42 10.78 7.05
CA GLY A 79 -3.66 12.04 7.09
C GLY A 79 -2.89 12.23 8.40
N GLN A 80 -2.50 13.46 8.73
CA GLN A 80 -1.81 13.77 10.00
C GLN A 80 -2.79 14.33 11.04
N LEU A 81 -2.54 14.04 12.32
CA LEU A 81 -3.33 14.52 13.44
C LEU A 81 -2.43 15.26 14.45
N THR A 82 -2.74 16.53 14.72
CA THR A 82 -2.05 17.37 15.71
C THR A 82 -2.17 16.77 17.12
N GLY A 83 -1.18 17.00 17.98
CA GLY A 83 -1.28 16.60 19.40
C GLY A 83 -2.48 17.25 20.09
N GLN A 84 -3.05 16.57 21.08
CA GLN A 84 -4.30 16.90 21.77
C GLN A 84 -5.54 17.05 20.87
N HIS A 85 -5.51 16.54 19.63
CA HIS A 85 -6.67 16.54 18.72
C HIS A 85 -7.21 15.12 18.49
N CYS A 86 -8.49 15.06 18.08
CA CYS A 86 -9.18 13.82 17.73
C CYS A 86 -10.10 14.01 16.53
N LEU A 87 -10.27 12.93 15.77
CA LEU A 87 -11.37 12.72 14.83
C LEU A 87 -12.45 11.91 15.54
N ARG A 88 -13.73 12.18 15.28
CA ARG A 88 -14.88 11.54 15.96
C ARG A 88 -15.90 11.03 14.95
N GLY A 89 -16.56 9.91 15.26
CA GLY A 89 -17.56 9.30 14.39
C GLY A 89 -16.98 8.87 13.04
N CYS A 90 -15.75 8.34 13.06
CA CYS A 90 -15.02 7.96 11.86
C CYS A 90 -15.72 6.78 11.15
N HIS A 91 -16.08 7.00 9.88
CA HIS A 91 -16.79 6.04 9.04
C HIS A 91 -16.10 5.97 7.69
N TYR A 92 -15.59 4.79 7.33
CA TYR A 92 -14.83 4.58 6.10
C TYR A 92 -15.46 3.43 5.28
N ASP A 93 -15.99 3.75 4.11
CA ASP A 93 -16.46 2.77 3.13
C ASP A 93 -15.34 2.50 2.12
N LEU A 94 -14.74 1.31 2.21
CA LEU A 94 -13.50 0.92 1.54
C LEU A 94 -13.71 -0.28 0.62
N ASN A 95 -12.85 -0.43 -0.39
CA ASN A 95 -12.76 -1.68 -1.14
C ASN A 95 -12.28 -2.81 -0.20
N PHE A 96 -12.97 -3.95 -0.25
CA PHE A 96 -12.62 -5.17 0.46
C PHE A 96 -12.01 -6.21 -0.48
N PHE A 97 -10.76 -6.58 -0.20
CA PHE A 97 -10.02 -7.61 -0.92
C PHE A 97 -10.08 -8.89 -0.09
N ALA A 98 -11.00 -9.80 -0.42
CA ALA A 98 -11.19 -11.04 0.31
C ALA A 98 -9.88 -11.88 0.34
N PRO A 99 -9.46 -12.39 1.50
CA PRO A 99 -8.32 -13.29 1.60
C PRO A 99 -8.64 -14.67 1.01
N LEU A 100 -7.60 -15.46 0.75
CA LEU A 100 -7.74 -16.83 0.24
C LEU A 100 -8.56 -17.72 1.19
N THR A 101 -9.21 -18.74 0.63
CA THR A 101 -10.04 -19.73 1.35
C THR A 101 -9.41 -20.20 2.65
N GLY A 102 -10.12 -20.03 3.78
CA GLY A 102 -9.59 -20.33 5.10
C GLY A 102 -10.27 -19.54 6.23
N SER A 103 -9.86 -19.80 7.46
CA SER A 103 -10.30 -19.06 8.65
C SER A 103 -9.24 -18.04 9.05
N TRP A 104 -9.62 -16.77 9.17
CA TRP A 104 -8.73 -15.65 9.41
C TRP A 104 -9.16 -14.87 10.66
N HIS A 105 -8.19 -14.40 11.44
CA HIS A 105 -8.43 -13.45 12.51
C HIS A 105 -8.28 -12.03 11.95
N LEU A 106 -9.38 -11.25 11.97
CA LEU A 106 -9.34 -9.87 11.51
C LEU A 106 -8.85 -8.94 12.63
N CYS A 107 -7.92 -8.05 12.29
CA CYS A 107 -7.36 -7.06 13.18
C CYS A 107 -7.35 -5.69 12.48
N LEU A 108 -7.97 -4.69 13.11
CA LEU A 108 -7.92 -3.30 12.66
C LEU A 108 -6.71 -2.63 13.30
N MET A 109 -5.81 -2.07 12.48
CA MET A 109 -4.58 -1.41 12.94
C MET A 109 -4.58 0.07 12.56
N LEU A 110 -4.23 0.91 13.54
CA LEU A 110 -3.89 2.32 13.35
C LEU A 110 -2.36 2.42 13.31
N ARG A 111 -1.82 2.80 12.15
CA ARG A 111 -0.39 2.81 11.84
C ARG A 111 0.07 4.23 11.51
N GLU A 112 1.27 4.58 11.94
CA GLU A 112 1.87 5.91 11.74
C GLU A 112 3.16 5.79 10.94
N TRP A 113 3.34 6.65 9.93
CA TRP A 113 4.60 6.80 9.20
C TRP A 113 5.65 7.53 10.05
N ASP A 114 6.77 6.87 10.37
CA ASP A 114 7.82 7.44 11.23
C ASP A 114 8.98 8.13 10.47
N GLY A 115 8.96 8.07 9.14
CA GLY A 115 10.05 8.54 8.27
C GLY A 115 10.77 7.40 7.52
N ALA A 116 10.73 6.18 8.04
CA ALA A 116 11.30 4.98 7.43
C ALA A 116 10.23 3.92 7.10
N GLY A 117 9.17 3.81 7.89
CA GLY A 117 8.09 2.85 7.69
C GLY A 117 6.79 3.20 8.40
N TYR A 118 5.77 2.37 8.21
CA TYR A 118 4.54 2.41 9.01
C TYR A 118 4.66 1.51 10.24
N VAL A 119 4.52 2.10 11.43
CA VAL A 119 4.57 1.41 12.73
C VAL A 119 3.17 1.36 13.34
N THR A 120 2.73 0.19 13.81
CA THR A 120 1.43 0.05 14.51
C THR A 120 1.46 0.78 15.85
N ARG A 121 0.53 1.73 16.03
CA ARG A 121 0.37 2.53 17.25
C ARG A 121 -0.80 2.08 18.09
N ASP A 122 -1.85 1.56 17.47
CA ASP A 122 -2.97 0.93 18.15
C ASP A 122 -3.53 -0.19 17.29
N ALA A 123 -4.18 -1.17 17.92
CA ALA A 123 -4.82 -2.27 17.22
C ALA A 123 -5.97 -2.87 18.01
N VAL A 124 -7.01 -3.27 17.27
CA VAL A 124 -8.19 -3.98 17.77
C VAL A 124 -8.28 -5.32 17.06
N ASN A 125 -8.11 -6.40 17.82
CA ASN A 125 -8.45 -7.74 17.36
C ASN A 125 -9.97 -7.95 17.46
N PHE A 126 -10.56 -8.53 16.43
CA PHE A 126 -11.97 -8.93 16.44
C PHE A 126 -12.09 -10.41 16.84
N SER A 127 -12.92 -10.69 17.85
CA SER A 127 -13.05 -12.04 18.45
C SER A 127 -13.66 -13.10 17.52
N THR A 128 -14.40 -12.70 16.48
CA THR A 128 -15.05 -13.61 15.53
C THR A 128 -14.14 -13.81 14.31
N PRO A 129 -13.69 -15.04 14.01
CA PRO A 129 -12.93 -15.32 12.79
C PRO A 129 -13.76 -15.05 11.53
N TYR A 130 -13.11 -14.53 10.50
CA TYR A 130 -13.65 -14.42 9.15
C TYR A 130 -13.32 -15.69 8.36
N THR A 131 -14.35 -16.42 7.93
CA THR A 131 -14.18 -17.56 7.01
C THR A 131 -14.29 -17.05 5.57
N ALA A 132 -13.17 -17.07 4.85
CA ALA A 132 -13.17 -16.97 3.40
C ALA A 132 -13.74 -18.27 2.82
N ALA A 133 -14.91 -18.18 2.20
CA ALA A 133 -15.43 -19.25 1.35
C ALA A 133 -14.54 -19.42 0.10
N ILE A 134 -14.71 -20.54 -0.61
CA ILE A 134 -14.17 -20.67 -1.97
C ILE A 134 -14.88 -19.61 -2.83
N ASP A 135 -14.15 -18.81 -3.60
CA ASP A 135 -14.75 -17.96 -4.63
C ASP A 135 -15.26 -18.86 -5.75
N GLU A 136 -16.56 -19.22 -5.70
CA GLU A 136 -17.26 -19.95 -6.76
C GLU A 136 -17.49 -19.11 -8.03
N ARG A 137 -16.77 -17.99 -8.19
CA ARG A 137 -16.45 -17.43 -9.51
C ARG A 137 -16.00 -18.61 -10.41
N PRO A 138 -16.74 -18.90 -11.49
CA PRO A 138 -16.49 -20.10 -12.28
C PRO A 138 -15.05 -20.07 -12.81
N GLU A 139 -14.33 -21.18 -12.64
CA GLU A 139 -13.00 -21.36 -13.18
C GLU A 139 -13.07 -21.28 -14.71
N VAL A 140 -12.77 -20.09 -15.24
CA VAL A 140 -12.69 -19.88 -16.69
C VAL A 140 -11.46 -20.61 -17.17
N GLU A 141 -11.62 -21.87 -17.55
CA GLU A 141 -10.59 -22.67 -18.21
C GLU A 141 -10.13 -21.93 -19.47
N VAL A 142 -9.02 -21.18 -19.37
CA VAL A 142 -8.37 -20.53 -20.51
C VAL A 142 -7.62 -21.57 -21.33
N SER A 143 -8.39 -22.47 -21.94
CA SER A 143 -7.96 -23.48 -22.90
C SER A 143 -7.52 -22.82 -24.21
N ARG A 144 -6.35 -22.18 -24.18
CA ARG A 144 -5.67 -21.67 -25.38
C ARG A 144 -5.43 -22.84 -26.35
N ARG A 145 -6.30 -22.96 -27.34
CA ARG A 145 -5.96 -23.56 -28.63
C ARG A 145 -5.25 -22.49 -29.43
N GLU A 146 -4.06 -22.80 -29.94
CA GLU A 146 -3.34 -21.88 -30.80
C GLU A 146 -4.02 -21.78 -32.18
N SER A 147 -3.79 -20.67 -32.88
CA SER A 147 -4.35 -20.38 -34.22
C SER A 147 -5.88 -20.27 -34.34
N SER A 148 -6.45 -19.11 -33.98
CA SER A 148 -7.23 -18.25 -34.91
C SER A 148 -7.78 -17.02 -34.18
N ASN A 149 -7.65 -15.83 -34.78
CA ASN A 149 -8.00 -14.55 -34.16
C ASN A 149 -9.46 -14.14 -34.45
N VAL A 150 -10.44 -14.88 -33.91
CA VAL A 150 -11.87 -14.51 -33.99
C VAL A 150 -12.52 -14.60 -32.61
N ILE A 151 -12.98 -13.46 -32.09
CA ILE A 151 -13.79 -13.39 -30.87
C ILE A 151 -15.25 -13.26 -31.29
N THR A 152 -15.97 -14.39 -31.34
CA THR A 152 -17.42 -14.40 -31.64
C THR A 152 -18.22 -14.23 -30.36
N VAL A 153 -18.62 -12.99 -30.03
CA VAL A 153 -19.51 -12.73 -28.89
C VAL A 153 -20.97 -12.77 -29.34
N ALA A 154 -21.71 -13.80 -28.94
CA ALA A 154 -23.11 -13.99 -29.29
C ALA A 154 -24.04 -13.23 -28.33
N PHE A 155 -24.21 -11.93 -28.53
CA PHE A 155 -25.29 -11.17 -27.90
C PHE A 155 -26.63 -11.49 -28.57
N LYS A 156 -27.69 -11.64 -27.77
CA LYS A 156 -29.07 -11.82 -28.24
C LYS A 156 -29.93 -10.69 -27.67
N GLU A 157 -30.07 -9.63 -28.44
CA GLU A 157 -30.88 -8.46 -28.08
C GLU A 157 -32.39 -8.76 -28.22
N SER A 158 -33.20 -7.94 -27.56
CA SER A 158 -34.66 -7.87 -27.72
C SER A 158 -35.05 -6.41 -27.90
N SER A 159 -36.03 -6.15 -28.77
CA SER A 159 -36.29 -4.83 -29.39
C SER A 159 -37.50 -4.08 -28.80
N ALA A 160 -37.73 -2.87 -29.36
CA ALA A 160 -38.86 -1.94 -29.17
C ALA A 160 -38.87 -1.11 -27.85
N ASP A 161 -39.23 0.18 -27.83
CA ASP A 161 -39.44 1.23 -28.87
C ASP A 161 -39.26 2.59 -28.13
N ALA A 162 -38.55 3.62 -28.62
CA ALA A 162 -38.78 4.51 -29.77
C ALA A 162 -39.76 5.70 -29.51
N ASP A 163 -39.23 6.85 -29.04
CA ASP A 163 -39.66 8.25 -29.30
C ASP A 163 -38.55 9.18 -28.74
N ALA A 164 -37.88 10.17 -29.36
CA ALA A 164 -38.04 11.05 -30.55
C ALA A 164 -38.28 12.54 -30.19
N ALA A 165 -37.20 13.29 -29.88
CA ALA A 165 -37.12 14.74 -30.06
C ALA A 165 -35.65 15.24 -30.05
N ASP A 166 -35.34 16.25 -30.85
CA ASP A 166 -33.98 16.79 -31.09
C ASP A 166 -33.96 18.34 -31.03
N PRO A 167 -32.88 19.05 -31.39
CA PRO A 167 -31.82 19.54 -30.50
C PRO A 167 -31.95 21.03 -30.15
N ARG A 168 -31.18 21.49 -29.14
CA ARG A 168 -30.59 22.84 -29.14
C ARG A 168 -29.15 22.88 -28.65
N GLU A 169 -28.25 23.02 -29.60
CA GLU A 169 -26.86 23.48 -29.48
C GLU A 169 -26.79 24.89 -28.86
N LEU A 170 -25.79 25.15 -28.00
CA LEU A 170 -25.19 26.49 -27.79
C LEU A 170 -23.91 26.45 -26.92
N VAL A 171 -22.78 26.74 -27.56
CA VAL A 171 -21.51 27.22 -26.97
C VAL A 171 -21.04 28.41 -27.85
N PRO A 172 -19.98 29.19 -27.54
CA PRO A 172 -19.07 29.19 -26.39
C PRO A 172 -18.89 30.59 -25.74
N ALA A 173 -17.92 30.77 -24.82
CA ALA A 173 -16.93 31.88 -24.87
C ALA A 173 -15.87 31.84 -23.74
N THR A 174 -14.65 32.27 -24.09
CA THR A 174 -13.54 32.87 -23.27
C THR A 174 -13.64 32.86 -21.73
N ALA A 175 -12.68 32.33 -20.94
CA ALA A 175 -11.23 32.63 -20.87
C ALA A 175 -10.85 34.05 -20.41
N VAL A 176 -9.95 34.16 -19.40
CA VAL A 176 -8.78 35.09 -19.33
C VAL A 176 -7.96 34.79 -18.05
N LYS A 177 -6.63 34.93 -18.13
CA LYS A 177 -5.69 34.97 -16.98
C LYS A 177 -5.17 36.39 -16.78
N PRO A 178 -4.76 36.76 -15.56
CA PRO A 178 -3.59 37.65 -15.37
C PRO A 178 -2.33 36.89 -14.92
N SER A 179 -1.18 37.54 -15.09
CA SER A 179 0.17 37.14 -14.64
C SER A 179 1.00 38.42 -14.41
N LEU A 180 2.32 38.27 -14.15
CA LEU A 180 3.36 39.29 -13.86
C LEU A 180 3.55 39.55 -12.35
N GLU A 181 4.69 39.17 -11.72
CA GLU A 181 6.09 39.71 -11.80
C GLU A 181 6.32 40.92 -10.86
N LYS A 182 7.50 41.19 -10.24
CA LYS A 182 8.80 40.47 -10.10
C LYS A 182 9.77 41.30 -9.22
N ALA A 183 10.51 40.68 -8.28
CA ALA A 183 11.84 41.09 -7.76
C ALA A 183 12.38 40.03 -6.75
N ALA A 184 13.66 39.69 -6.52
CA ALA A 184 14.99 39.85 -7.16
C ALA A 184 16.10 40.42 -6.22
N GLN A 185 16.90 39.50 -5.63
CA GLN A 185 18.35 39.62 -5.28
C GLN A 185 18.76 40.67 -4.20
N SER A 186 19.98 40.72 -3.62
CA SER A 186 21.30 40.03 -3.78
C SER A 186 22.07 40.06 -2.41
N GLU A 187 23.28 39.52 -2.12
CA GLU A 187 24.10 38.39 -2.59
C GLU A 187 25.31 38.11 -1.62
N ALA A 188 26.03 36.98 -1.80
CA ALA A 188 27.35 36.62 -1.21
C ALA A 188 27.44 36.39 0.34
N GLY A 189 28.43 35.71 0.91
CA GLY A 189 29.59 34.89 0.45
C GLY A 189 30.11 34.05 1.66
N GLU A 190 30.80 32.91 1.55
CA GLU A 190 32.18 32.72 1.06
C GLU A 190 32.54 31.22 0.77
N LYS A 191 33.78 30.96 0.35
CA LYS A 191 34.42 29.62 0.21
C LYS A 191 35.45 29.45 1.36
N GLN A 192 36.17 28.37 1.65
CA GLN A 192 36.69 27.21 0.88
C GLN A 192 37.23 26.20 1.92
N LYS A 193 37.24 24.87 1.72
CA LYS A 193 38.29 24.12 1.00
C LYS A 193 37.83 22.67 0.75
N LYS A 194 38.16 22.13 -0.44
CA LYS A 194 38.04 20.70 -0.77
C LYS A 194 39.43 20.08 -0.90
N SER A 195 39.67 18.94 -0.27
CA SER A 195 40.57 17.92 -0.80
C SER A 195 39.84 17.13 -1.91
N LYS A 196 40.57 16.51 -2.83
CA LYS A 196 40.01 15.74 -3.96
C LYS A 196 40.41 14.27 -3.87
N GLN A 197 39.42 13.37 -3.92
CA GLN A 197 39.43 12.18 -4.79
C GLN A 197 37.96 11.70 -5.02
N PRO A 198 37.68 10.88 -6.06
CA PRO A 198 36.33 10.77 -6.62
C PRO A 198 35.47 9.66 -5.99
N GLY A 199 34.52 10.03 -5.12
CA GLY A 199 33.48 9.13 -4.62
C GLY A 199 32.25 9.05 -5.54
N LYS A 200 31.81 7.84 -5.87
CA LYS A 200 30.44 7.54 -6.37
C LYS A 200 29.41 7.78 -5.24
N PRO A 201 28.10 7.91 -5.52
CA PRO A 201 27.10 8.28 -4.52
C PRO A 201 26.96 7.20 -3.43
N ALA A 202 27.28 7.58 -2.19
CA ALA A 202 27.48 6.65 -1.07
C ALA A 202 26.21 6.00 -0.51
N GLY A 203 25.00 6.39 -0.94
CA GLY A 203 23.72 5.81 -0.51
C GLY A 203 22.97 5.03 -1.58
N GLU A 204 23.54 4.86 -2.78
CA GLU A 204 22.88 4.13 -3.88
C GLU A 204 22.91 2.61 -3.69
N TRP A 205 23.92 2.10 -2.99
CA TRP A 205 24.10 0.66 -2.77
C TRP A 205 23.40 0.12 -1.53
N ASP A 206 23.15 0.96 -0.52
CA ASP A 206 22.44 0.55 0.70
C ASP A 206 20.98 0.20 0.39
N GLN A 207 20.34 0.96 -0.50
CA GLN A 207 19.00 0.67 -1.02
C GLN A 207 18.96 -0.66 -1.81
N VAL A 208 20.03 -0.98 -2.55
CA VAL A 208 20.17 -2.27 -3.24
C VAL A 208 20.34 -3.41 -2.25
N LEU A 209 21.15 -3.23 -1.20
CA LEU A 209 21.36 -4.24 -0.17
C LEU A 209 20.08 -4.50 0.64
N LEU A 210 19.35 -3.44 1.01
CA LEU A 210 18.05 -3.56 1.66
C LEU A 210 17.04 -4.30 0.78
N LEU A 211 16.94 -3.93 -0.50
CA LEU A 211 16.07 -4.62 -1.46
C LEU A 211 16.48 -6.09 -1.62
N VAL A 212 17.77 -6.39 -1.80
CA VAL A 212 18.26 -7.74 -2.05
C VAL A 212 18.08 -8.65 -0.84
N ASN A 213 18.29 -8.15 0.38
CA ASN A 213 18.11 -8.93 1.60
C ASN A 213 16.62 -9.18 1.95
N SER A 214 15.72 -8.25 1.62
CA SER A 214 14.30 -8.31 2.01
C SER A 214 13.33 -8.80 0.91
N ALA A 215 13.67 -8.63 -0.38
CA ALA A 215 12.77 -8.98 -1.48
C ALA A 215 12.40 -10.47 -1.49
N SER A 216 11.13 -10.78 -1.74
CA SER A 216 10.72 -12.15 -2.05
C SER A 216 11.23 -12.56 -3.43
N ARG A 217 11.38 -13.87 -3.68
CA ARG A 217 11.84 -14.37 -4.99
C ARG A 217 10.98 -13.90 -6.16
N SER A 218 9.68 -13.69 -5.97
CA SER A 218 8.78 -13.13 -6.98
C SER A 218 9.14 -11.68 -7.36
N VAL A 219 9.55 -10.87 -6.38
CA VAL A 219 10.04 -9.50 -6.64
C VAL A 219 11.34 -9.56 -7.45
N LEU A 220 12.28 -10.44 -7.09
CA LEU A 220 13.53 -10.62 -7.84
C LEU A 220 13.29 -11.13 -9.28
N GLU A 221 12.39 -12.11 -9.47
CA GLU A 221 12.04 -12.64 -10.81
C GLU A 221 11.33 -11.61 -11.71
N ASN A 222 10.75 -10.53 -11.16
CA ASN A 222 10.11 -9.46 -11.93
C ASN A 222 11.13 -8.44 -12.51
N ILE A 223 12.37 -8.42 -12.02
CA ILE A 223 13.37 -7.41 -12.41
C ILE A 223 14.02 -7.78 -13.75
N LYS A 224 13.82 -6.95 -14.78
CA LYS A 224 14.18 -7.20 -16.19
C LYS A 224 15.66 -7.58 -16.41
N GLY A 225 15.94 -8.88 -16.35
CA GLY A 225 17.26 -9.49 -16.56
C GLY A 225 17.73 -10.42 -15.45
N VAL A 226 17.05 -10.46 -14.31
CA VAL A 226 17.25 -11.49 -13.27
C VAL A 226 16.58 -12.78 -13.75
N SER A 227 17.28 -13.92 -13.65
CA SER A 227 16.74 -15.23 -14.00
C SER A 227 16.24 -15.97 -12.76
N LYS A 228 15.30 -16.92 -12.92
CA LYS A 228 14.78 -17.74 -11.80
C LYS A 228 15.89 -18.49 -11.02
N LYS A 229 17.01 -18.81 -11.70
CA LYS A 229 18.18 -19.43 -11.07
C LYS A 229 18.99 -18.41 -10.26
N LEU A 230 19.21 -17.21 -10.81
CA LEU A 230 19.89 -16.13 -10.11
C LEU A 230 19.08 -15.63 -8.90
N ALA A 231 17.76 -15.52 -9.04
CA ALA A 231 16.85 -15.15 -7.95
C ALA A 231 16.91 -16.13 -6.77
N ARG A 232 17.01 -17.44 -7.03
CA ARG A 232 17.29 -18.45 -6.00
C ARG A 232 18.65 -18.24 -5.35
N THR A 233 19.74 -18.10 -6.12
CA THR A 233 21.07 -17.89 -5.54
C THR A 233 21.17 -16.60 -4.70
N ILE A 234 20.36 -15.58 -5.00
CA ILE A 234 20.21 -14.34 -4.22
C ILE A 234 19.28 -14.52 -2.98
N GLU A 235 18.46 -15.56 -2.94
CA GLU A 235 17.63 -15.97 -1.79
C GLU A 235 18.45 -16.87 -0.84
N ASP A 236 19.12 -17.88 -1.40
CA ASP A 236 19.96 -18.86 -0.72
C ASP A 236 21.20 -18.25 -0.04
N GLY A 237 21.74 -17.16 -0.58
CA GLY A 237 23.02 -16.55 -0.15
C GLY A 237 22.91 -15.39 0.85
N ARG A 238 21.75 -15.16 1.45
CA ARG A 238 21.52 -14.04 2.39
C ARG A 238 22.13 -14.30 3.78
N PRO A 239 22.48 -13.25 4.56
CA PRO A 239 22.38 -11.83 4.24
C PRO A 239 23.67 -11.24 3.66
N TYR A 240 23.52 -10.37 2.66
CA TYR A 240 24.61 -9.60 2.06
C TYR A 240 24.86 -8.29 2.80
N LYS A 241 26.14 -7.93 2.98
CA LYS A 241 26.61 -6.73 3.67
C LYS A 241 27.23 -5.70 2.73
N SER A 242 27.67 -6.10 1.54
CA SER A 242 28.27 -5.20 0.56
C SER A 242 27.82 -5.47 -0.87
N HIS A 243 27.87 -4.45 -1.73
CA HIS A 243 27.62 -4.60 -3.16
C HIS A 243 28.70 -5.42 -3.89
N GLU A 244 29.83 -5.70 -3.23
CA GLU A 244 30.94 -6.50 -3.76
C GLU A 244 30.63 -8.00 -3.62
N GLU A 245 30.05 -8.42 -2.49
CA GLU A 245 29.51 -9.79 -2.30
C GLU A 245 28.45 -10.12 -3.36
N LEU A 246 27.68 -9.12 -3.81
CA LEU A 246 26.72 -9.27 -4.91
C LEU A 246 27.39 -9.45 -6.29
N LEU A 247 28.62 -8.97 -6.49
CA LEU A 247 29.39 -9.18 -7.73
C LEU A 247 30.00 -10.58 -7.82
N GLU A 248 30.23 -11.26 -6.69
CA GLU A 248 30.73 -12.65 -6.67
C GLU A 248 29.65 -13.67 -7.10
N ILE A 249 28.37 -13.30 -7.04
CA ILE A 249 27.25 -14.17 -7.43
C ILE A 249 27.32 -14.50 -8.93
N LYS A 250 27.47 -15.79 -9.26
CA LYS A 250 27.62 -16.27 -10.63
C LYS A 250 26.43 -15.93 -11.53
N GLY A 251 26.60 -14.91 -12.38
CA GLY A 251 25.58 -14.38 -13.29
C GLY A 251 25.04 -13.00 -12.90
N MET A 252 25.45 -12.47 -11.75
CA MET A 252 25.30 -11.07 -11.38
C MET A 252 26.43 -10.23 -12.00
N GLY A 253 26.27 -8.91 -12.01
CA GLY A 253 27.26 -7.99 -12.56
C GLY A 253 26.76 -6.56 -12.62
N GLN A 254 27.65 -5.60 -12.92
CA GLN A 254 27.36 -4.16 -12.79
C GLN A 254 26.07 -3.72 -13.50
N LYS A 255 25.80 -4.19 -14.73
CA LYS A 255 24.58 -3.85 -15.50
C LYS A 255 23.27 -4.41 -14.92
N LEU A 256 23.33 -5.32 -13.94
CA LEU A 256 22.19 -5.78 -13.15
C LEU A 256 22.11 -5.02 -11.82
N LEU A 257 23.25 -4.74 -11.16
CA LEU A 257 23.30 -3.86 -9.99
C LEU A 257 22.77 -2.46 -10.31
N ASP A 258 23.17 -1.87 -11.43
CA ASP A 258 22.67 -0.57 -11.93
C ASP A 258 21.17 -0.57 -12.28
N LYS A 259 20.53 -1.76 -12.37
CA LYS A 259 19.07 -1.90 -12.51
C LYS A 259 18.39 -2.08 -11.16
N LEU A 260 18.97 -2.88 -10.25
CA LEU A 260 18.49 -2.96 -8.87
C LEU A 260 18.50 -1.58 -8.22
N ALA A 261 19.58 -0.81 -8.38
CA ALA A 261 19.72 0.56 -7.89
C ALA A 261 18.66 1.54 -8.44
N LYS A 262 18.11 1.27 -9.63
CA LYS A 262 16.99 2.05 -10.20
C LYS A 262 15.64 1.55 -9.70
N HIS A 263 15.52 0.26 -9.42
CA HIS A 263 14.30 -0.35 -8.87
C HIS A 263 14.16 -0.13 -7.35
N SER A 264 15.26 0.20 -6.64
CA SER A 264 15.26 0.56 -5.21
C SER A 264 15.17 2.07 -4.96
N LYS A 265 14.99 2.88 -6.01
CA LYS A 265 14.85 4.35 -5.99
C LYS A 265 13.42 4.83 -6.35
N HIS A 266 12.46 3.89 -6.39
CA HIS A 266 11.05 4.09 -6.65
C HIS A 266 10.23 3.48 -5.51
#